data_AF-A0A7V5X2S8-F1
#
_entry.id   AF-A0A7V5X2S8-F1
#
_cell.length_a   1.000
_cell.length_b   1.000
_cell.length_c   1.000
_cell.angle_alpha   90.00
_cell.angle_beta   90.00
_cell.angle_gamma   90.00
#
_symmetry.space_group_name_H-M   'P 1'
#
loop_
_entity.id
_entity.type
_entity.pdbx_description
1 polymer ?
#
loop_
_entity_poly.entity_id
_entity_poly.type
_entity_poly.pdbx_seq_one_letter_code
_entity_poly.pdbx_strand_id
1 'polypeptide(L)' 'MAEYQEDSMAAIFQNRVQELGNRPCVAFKNAQGTYEDISWNEMNKKVKNLGFYLISKGIKSGDKVALFSPNRYE' A
#
# COMPACT_ATOMS: atom_id res chain seq x y z
N MET A 1 16.47 -5.80 -4.08
CA MET A 1 15.38 -6.59 -4.72
C MET A 1 15.50 -6.35 -6.22
N ALA A 2 15.03 -7.29 -7.06
CA ALA A 2 15.02 -7.06 -8.50
C ALA A 2 13.98 -5.99 -8.87
N GLU A 3 14.27 -5.20 -9.89
CA GLU A 3 13.30 -4.33 -10.54
C GLU A 3 12.27 -5.21 -11.28
N TYR A 4 10.99 -4.93 -11.07
CA TYR A 4 9.90 -5.67 -11.70
C TYR A 4 9.57 -5.06 -13.06
N GLN A 5 9.21 -5.89 -14.05
CA GLN A 5 8.55 -5.35 -15.24
C GLN A 5 7.20 -4.74 -14.84
N GLU A 6 6.91 -3.51 -15.26
CA GLU A 6 5.72 -2.75 -14.88
C GLU A 6 4.46 -3.19 -15.66
N ASP A 7 4.13 -4.48 -15.60
CA ASP A 7 2.97 -5.11 -16.26
C ASP A 7 1.71 -5.17 -15.37
N SER A 8 1.83 -4.73 -14.12
CA SER A 8 0.76 -4.73 -13.12
C SER A 8 0.91 -3.55 -12.16
N MET A 9 -0.21 -3.13 -11.57
CA MET A 9 -0.21 -2.07 -10.55
C MET A 9 0.67 -2.45 -9.33
N ALA A 10 0.72 -3.73 -8.98
CA ALA A 10 1.57 -4.21 -7.90
C ALA A 10 3.07 -4.09 -8.24
N ALA A 11 3.47 -4.40 -9.48
CA ALA A 11 4.85 -4.24 -9.94
C ALA A 11 5.28 -2.77 -9.92
N ILE A 12 4.44 -1.88 -10.48
CA ILE A 12 4.67 -0.43 -10.45
C ILE A 12 4.84 0.05 -9.00
N PHE A 13 3.94 -0.33 -8.10
CA PHE A 13 4.02 0.06 -6.69
C PHE A 13 5.31 -0.44 -6.03
N GLN A 14 5.71 -1.70 -6.22
CA GLN A 14 6.94 -2.23 -5.62
C GLN A 14 8.20 -1.55 -6.19
N ASN A 15 8.22 -1.18 -7.48
CA ASN A 15 9.31 -0.38 -8.05
C ASN A 15 9.39 1.00 -7.39
N ARG A 16 8.25 1.69 -7.22
CA ARG A 16 8.20 3.00 -6.53
C ARG A 16 8.62 2.89 -5.07
N VAL A 17 8.32 1.79 -4.37
CA VAL A 17 8.85 1.57 -3.01
C VAL A 17 10.37 1.47 -3.01
N GLN A 18 10.97 0.74 -3.96
CA GLN A 18 12.43 0.63 -4.06
C GLN A 18 13.08 1.99 -4.38
N GLU A 19 12.47 2.76 -5.28
CA GLU A 19 12.97 4.07 -5.71
C GLU A 19 12.85 5.15 -4.62
N LEU A 20 11.70 5.21 -3.94
CA LEU A 20 11.33 6.33 -3.08
C LEU A 20 11.55 6.05 -1.59
N GLY A 21 11.57 4.78 -1.17
CA GLY A 21 11.99 4.34 0.16
C GLY A 21 11.32 5.10 1.33
N ASN A 22 12.10 5.93 2.03
CA ASN A 22 11.62 6.70 3.18
C ASN A 22 11.01 8.07 2.81
N ARG A 23 10.89 8.40 1.52
CA ARG A 23 10.20 9.63 1.09
C ARG A 23 8.70 9.54 1.39
N PRO A 24 8.00 10.68 1.61
CA PRO A 24 6.55 10.69 1.78
C PRO A 24 5.81 10.04 0.60
N CYS A 25 4.88 9.14 0.92
CA CYS A 25 3.98 8.48 -0.02
C CYS A 25 2.58 9.10 0.06
N VAL A 26 2.08 9.28 1.29
CA VAL A 26 0.78 9.90 1.57
C VAL A 26 0.93 10.81 2.78
N ALA A 27 0.40 12.02 2.69
CA ALA A 27 0.21 12.92 3.82
C ALA A 27 -1.26 12.89 4.24
N PHE A 28 -1.54 12.75 5.53
CA PHE A 28 -2.90 12.73 6.06
C PHE A 28 -3.01 13.58 7.32
N LYS A 29 -4.22 14.09 7.59
CA LYS A 29 -4.49 14.88 8.79
C LYS A 29 -4.86 13.94 9.93
N ASN A 30 -4.08 13.92 11.00
CA ASN A 30 -4.33 13.13 12.19
C ASN A 30 -5.54 13.67 12.99
N ALA A 31 -5.92 12.96 14.05
CA ALA A 31 -7.07 13.35 14.90
C ALA A 31 -6.90 14.70 15.59
N GLN A 32 -5.66 15.16 15.78
CA GLN A 32 -5.31 16.46 16.37
C GLN A 32 -5.27 17.59 15.34
N GLY A 33 -5.48 17.28 14.06
CA GLY A 33 -5.49 18.26 12.98
C GLY A 33 -4.11 18.57 12.39
N THR A 34 -3.08 17.80 12.73
CA THR A 34 -1.72 17.95 12.18
C THR A 34 -1.52 17.02 11.00
N TYR A 35 -0.77 17.45 9.99
CA TYR A 35 -0.39 16.57 8.88
C TYR A 35 0.74 15.63 9.31
N GLU A 36 0.55 14.35 9.03
CA GLU A 36 1.55 13.30 9.20
C GLU A 36 1.77 12.61 7.86
N ASP A 37 3.03 12.26 7.60
CA ASP A 37 3.43 11.53 6.41
C ASP A 37 3.56 10.03 6.72
N ILE A 38 3.14 9.21 5.76
CA ILE A 38 3.47 7.80 5.68
C ILE A 38 4.49 7.66 4.55
N SER A 39 5.65 7.08 4.85
CA SER A 39 6.67 6.82 3.83
C SER A 39 6.28 5.67 2.89
N TRP A 40 6.94 5.57 1.73
CA TRP A 40 6.75 4.44 0.82
C TRP A 40 7.07 3.08 1.47
N ASN A 41 8.10 3.01 2.31
CA ASN A 41 8.45 1.80 3.07
C ASN A 41 7.37 1.41 4.08
N GLU A 42 6.81 2.38 4.81
CA GLU A 42 5.73 2.12 5.76
C GLU A 42 4.45 1.71 5.05
N MET A 43 4.11 2.36 3.93
CA MET A 43 2.98 1.96 3.10
C MET A 43 3.17 0.54 2.55
N ASN A 44 4.38 0.18 2.09
CA ASN A 44 4.67 -1.17 1.62
C ASN A 44 4.45 -2.23 2.72
N LYS A 45 4.85 -1.91 3.96
CA LYS A 45 4.60 -2.79 5.11
C LYS A 45 3.10 -2.98 5.34
N LYS A 46 2.29 -1.91 5.26
CA LYS A 46 0.82 -2.00 5.37
C LYS A 46 0.21 -2.84 4.25
N VAL A 47 0.58 -2.58 3.00
CA VAL A 47 0.10 -3.32 1.81
C VAL A 47 0.45 -4.81 1.90
N LYS A 48 1.69 -5.16 2.24
CA LYS A 48 2.11 -6.57 2.38
C LYS A 48 1.38 -7.28 3.52
N ASN A 49 1.22 -6.61 4.67
CA ASN A 49 0.47 -7.18 5.80
C ASN A 49 -0.99 -7.47 5.42
N LEU A 50 -1.66 -6.54 4.73
CA LEU A 50 -3.03 -6.74 4.25
C LEU A 50 -3.09 -7.89 3.22
N GLY A 51 -2.17 -7.92 2.26
CA GLY A 51 -2.08 -9.00 1.27
C GLY A 51 -1.91 -10.38 1.92
N PHE A 52 -0.97 -10.52 2.85
CA PHE A 52 -0.77 -11.78 3.58
C PHE A 52 -1.96 -12.16 4.44
N TYR A 53 -2.63 -11.18 5.06
CA TYR A 53 -3.86 -11.43 5.79
C TYR A 53 -4.97 -11.97 4.88
N LEU A 54 -5.21 -11.36 3.72
CA LEU A 54 -6.21 -11.85 2.75
C LEU A 54 -5.88 -13.26 2.27
N ILE A 55 -4.61 -13.55 1.97
CA ILE A 55 -4.14 -14.91 1.62
C ILE A 55 -4.44 -15.88 2.76
N SER A 56 -4.16 -15.50 4.01
CA SER A 56 -4.46 -16.34 5.19
C SER A 56 -5.95 -16.58 5.41
N LYS A 57 -6.83 -15.70 4.89
CA LYS A 57 -8.28 -15.88 4.89
C LYS A 57 -8.79 -16.72 3.71
N GLY A 58 -7.89 -17.22 2.88
CA GLY A 58 -8.21 -18.12 1.77
C GLY A 58 -8.63 -17.41 0.49
N ILE A 59 -8.41 -16.08 0.39
CA ILE A 59 -8.65 -15.32 -0.84
C ILE A 59 -7.69 -15.81 -1.94
N LYS A 60 -8.23 -16.05 -3.14
CA LYS A 60 -7.52 -16.55 -4.32
C LYS A 60 -7.56 -15.55 -5.47
N SER A 61 -6.73 -15.80 -6.48
CA SER A 61 -6.79 -15.04 -7.73
C SER A 61 -8.19 -15.15 -8.34
N GLY A 62 -8.76 -14.00 -8.73
CA GLY A 62 -10.12 -13.89 -9.26
C GLY A 62 -11.21 -13.63 -8.22
N ASP A 63 -10.93 -13.83 -6.93
CA ASP A 63 -11.86 -13.44 -5.87
C ASP A 63 -12.00 -11.92 -5.78
N LYS A 64 -13.16 -11.46 -5.33
CA LYS A 64 -13.49 -10.03 -5.24
C LYS A 64 -13.42 -9.56 -3.79
N VAL A 65 -12.73 -8.44 -3.58
CA VAL A 65 -12.69 -7.73 -2.30
C VAL A 65 -13.32 -6.35 -2.51
N ALA A 66 -14.23 -5.96 -1.61
CA ALA A 66 -14.94 -4.69 -1.68
C ALA A 66 -14.53 -3.76 -0.54
N LEU A 67 -14.50 -2.45 -0.83
CA LEU A 67 -14.31 -1.38 0.15
C LEU A 67 -15.55 -0.48 0.14
N PHE A 68 -16.12 -0.22 1.31
CA PHE A 68 -17.20 0.75 1.49
C PHE A 68 -16.77 1.77 2.53
N SER A 69 -16.08 2.81 2.06
CA SER A 69 -15.53 3.89 2.89
C SER A 69 -15.52 5.19 2.09
N PRO A 70 -15.68 6.37 2.72
CA PRO A 70 -15.27 7.62 2.10
C PRO A 70 -13.75 7.65 1.87
N ASN A 71 -13.28 8.59 1.05
CA ASN A 71 -11.86 8.78 0.82
C ASN A 71 -11.13 9.04 2.14
N ARG A 72 -10.13 8.20 2.42
CA ARG A 72 -9.21 8.30 3.54
C ARG A 72 -7.82 7.89 3.07
N TYR A 73 -6.82 7.97 3.95
CA TYR A 73 -5.44 7.64 3.58
C TYR A 73 -5.17 6.14 3.59
N GLU A 74 -6.02 5.35 4.27
CA GLU A 74 -6.07 3.89 4.21
C GLU A 74 -6.72 3.39 2.91
#